data_AF-A0A2V6FZM9-F1
#
_entry.id   AF-A0A2V6FZM9-F1
#
_cell.length_a   1.000
_cell.length_b   1.000
_cell.length_c   1.000
_cell.angle_alpha   90.00
_cell.angle_beta   90.00
_cell.angle_gamma   90.00
#
_symmetry.space_group_name_H-M   'P 1'
#
loop_
_entity.id
_entity.type
_entity.pdbx_description
1 polymer ?
#
loop_
_entity_poly.entity_id
_entity_poly.type
_entity_poly.pdbx_seq_one_letter_code
_entity_poly.pdbx_strand_id
1 'polypeptide(L)'
;MNLSDFICLEAALRAAAIAQFAVAILNLFLVRIMKWKPDLDRAPLLIREVFHIHVIFISITLSIFAVLTWRFVHEIASAANPLAIWLATAIGTFWIARSV
;
A
#
# COMPACT_ATOMS: atom_id res chain seq x y z
N MET A 1 -15.19 -21.76 8.02
CA MET A 1 -15.29 -20.89 6.82
C MET A 1 -15.64 -21.78 5.65
N ASN A 2 -16.65 -21.43 4.85
CA ASN A 2 -17.01 -22.26 3.70
C ASN A 2 -15.97 -22.06 2.59
N LEU A 3 -15.81 -23.06 1.70
CA LEU A 3 -14.84 -23.02 0.60
C LEU A 3 -15.02 -21.77 -0.29
N SER A 4 -16.27 -21.34 -0.49
CA SER A 4 -16.62 -20.12 -1.22
C SER A 4 -16.03 -18.87 -0.60
N ASP A 5 -16.16 -18.74 0.73
CA ASP A 5 -15.73 -17.56 1.48
C ASP A 5 -14.20 -17.47 1.46
N PHE A 6 -13.53 -18.61 1.55
CA PHE A 6 -12.07 -18.72 1.44
C PHE A 6 -11.58 -18.22 0.07
N ILE A 7 -12.16 -18.72 -1.02
CA ILE A 7 -11.77 -18.33 -2.39
C ILE A 7 -12.04 -16.84 -2.62
N CYS A 8 -13.19 -16.34 -2.16
CA CYS A 8 -13.55 -14.93 -2.27
C CYS A 8 -12.54 -14.04 -1.51
N LEU A 9 -12.19 -14.41 -0.28
CA LEU A 9 -11.22 -13.69 0.54
C LEU A 9 -9.83 -13.71 -0.08
N GLU A 10 -9.37 -14.85 -0.58
CA GLU A 10 -8.07 -14.95 -1.25
C GLU A 10 -8.02 -14.04 -2.49
N ALA A 11 -9.07 -14.06 -3.32
CA ALA A 11 -9.18 -13.19 -4.48
C ALA A 11 -9.19 -11.70 -4.09
N ALA A 12 -9.92 -11.34 -3.03
CA ALA A 12 -9.96 -9.98 -2.51
C ALA A 12 -8.58 -9.52 -2.00
N LEU A 13 -7.84 -10.38 -1.30
CA LEU A 13 -6.49 -10.07 -0.83
C LEU A 13 -5.49 -9.94 -1.99
N ARG A 14 -5.60 -10.77 -3.03
CA ARG A 14 -4.80 -10.60 -4.27
C ARG A 14 -5.11 -9.28 -4.94
N ALA A 15 -6.39 -8.92 -5.07
CA ALA A 15 -6.80 -7.63 -5.60
C ALA A 15 -6.28 -6.46 -4.74
N ALA A 16 -6.31 -6.58 -3.42
CA ALA A 16 -5.77 -5.59 -2.49
C ALA A 16 -4.26 -5.42 -2.67
N ALA A 17 -3.50 -6.51 -2.82
CA ALA A 17 -2.06 -6.45 -3.08
C ALA A 17 -1.75 -5.75 -4.42
N ILE A 18 -2.50 -6.06 -5.48
CA ILE A 18 -2.36 -5.37 -6.77
C ILE A 18 -2.68 -3.89 -6.62
N ALA A 19 -3.75 -3.53 -5.93
CA ALA A 19 -4.14 -2.15 -5.69
C ALA A 19 -3.06 -1.39 -4.88
N GLN A 20 -2.51 -2.00 -3.83
CA GLN A 20 -1.42 -1.43 -3.05
C GLN A 20 -0.21 -1.11 -3.93
N PHE A 21 0.17 -2.05 -4.81
CA PHE A 21 1.28 -1.85 -5.74
C PHE A 21 0.97 -0.78 -6.79
N ALA A 22 -0.26 -0.75 -7.31
CA ALA A 22 -0.71 0.28 -8.24
C ALA A 22 -0.65 1.68 -7.61
N VAL A 23 -1.06 1.83 -6.34
CA VAL A 23 -0.95 3.09 -5.60
C VAL A 23 0.50 3.48 -5.36
N ALA A 24 1.38 2.52 -5.04
CA ALA A 24 2.82 2.79 -4.92
C ALA A 24 3.40 3.38 -6.22
N ILE A 25 3.06 2.79 -7.37
CA ILE A 25 3.46 3.29 -8.68
C ILE A 25 2.87 4.67 -8.94
N LEU A 26 1.56 4.83 -8.73
CA LEU A 26 0.86 6.09 -8.96
C LEU A 26 1.47 7.23 -8.14
N ASN A 27 1.85 6.95 -6.89
CA ASN A 27 2.48 7.91 -5.99
C ASN A 27 3.81 8.44 -6.54
N LEU A 28 4.63 7.59 -7.18
CA LEU A 28 5.87 8.03 -7.84
C LEU A 28 5.61 8.93 -9.06
N PHE A 29 4.52 8.67 -9.80
CA PHE A 29 4.17 9.44 -10.99
C PHE A 29 3.25 10.64 -10.70
N LEU A 30 2.82 10.83 -9.45
CA LEU A 30 1.82 11.82 -9.08
C LEU A 30 2.25 13.25 -9.45
N VAL A 31 3.51 13.61 -9.17
CA VAL A 31 4.07 14.93 -9.53
C VAL A 31 3.99 15.19 -11.02
N ARG A 32 4.23 14.16 -11.83
CA ARG A 32 4.20 14.25 -13.30
C ARG A 32 2.77 14.36 -13.81
N ILE A 33 1.86 13.53 -13.30
CA ILE A 33 0.45 13.49 -13.71
C ILE A 33 -0.24 14.81 -13.35
N MET A 34 -0.02 15.30 -12.14
CA MET A 34 -0.64 16.52 -11.62
C MET A 34 0.08 17.80 -12.07
N LYS A 35 1.19 17.67 -12.81
CA LYS A 35 2.03 18.80 -13.27
C LYS A 35 2.48 19.73 -12.13
N TRP A 36 2.70 19.18 -10.94
CA TRP A 36 3.09 19.94 -9.74
C TRP A 36 4.53 20.43 -9.73
N LYS A 37 5.31 20.11 -10.77
CA LYS A 37 6.71 20.53 -10.85
C LYS A 37 6.92 22.05 -10.65
N PRO A 38 6.16 22.96 -11.29
CA PRO A 38 6.31 24.40 -11.08
C PRO A 38 5.95 24.83 -9.66
N ASP A 39 4.96 24.20 -9.03
CA ASP A 39 4.50 24.53 -7.68
C ASP A 39 5.51 24.04 -6.63
N LEU A 40 6.03 22.82 -6.78
CA LEU A 40 7.15 22.32 -5.98
C LEU A 40 8.41 23.18 -6.17
N ASP A 41 8.66 23.66 -7.39
CA ASP A 41 9.82 24.49 -7.71
C ASP A 41 9.75 25.88 -7.05
N ARG A 42 8.54 26.34 -6.69
CA ARG A 42 8.30 27.56 -5.89
C ARG A 42 8.28 27.32 -4.38
N ALA A 43 8.15 26.06 -3.95
CA ALA A 43 8.14 25.72 -2.54
C ALA A 43 9.55 25.88 -1.92
N PRO A 44 9.63 26.22 -0.61
CA PRO A 44 10.87 26.21 0.15
C PRO A 44 11.62 24.87 0.01
N LEU A 45 12.96 24.94 0.00
CA LEU A 45 13.84 23.77 -0.20
C LEU A 45 13.51 22.61 0.76
N LEU A 46 13.27 22.91 2.03
CA LEU A 46 12.93 21.91 3.04
C LEU A 46 11.63 21.16 2.70
N ILE A 47 10.60 21.87 2.24
CA ILE A 47 9.31 21.26 1.88
C ILE A 47 9.47 20.36 0.66
N ARG A 48 10.28 20.77 -0.32
CA ARG A 48 10.55 19.98 -1.52
C ARG A 48 11.27 18.67 -1.17
N GLU A 49 12.27 18.73 -0.30
CA GLU A 49 13.03 17.57 0.12
C GLU A 49 12.17 16.59 0.92
N VAL A 50 11.42 17.11 1.90
CA VAL A 50 10.48 16.31 2.71
C VAL A 50 9.45 15.65 1.82
N PHE A 51 8.90 16.36 0.83
CA PHE A 51 7.96 15.79 -0.13
C PHE A 51 8.61 14.65 -0.93
N HIS A 52 9.83 14.83 -1.44
CA HIS A 52 10.52 13.79 -2.21
C HIS A 52 10.78 12.53 -1.39
N ILE A 53 11.26 12.70 -0.15
CA ILE A 53 11.49 11.61 0.80
C ILE A 53 10.16 10.91 1.10
N HIS A 54 9.06 11.65 1.32
CA HIS A 54 7.74 11.06 1.57
C HIS A 54 7.22 10.26 0.38
N VAL A 55 7.40 10.76 -0.84
CA VAL A 55 7.01 10.03 -2.05
C VAL A 55 7.76 8.70 -2.15
N ILE A 56 9.07 8.70 -1.93
CA ILE A 56 9.87 7.46 -1.94
C ILE A 56 9.44 6.53 -0.81
N PHE A 57 9.32 7.05 0.41
CA PHE A 57 8.95 6.29 1.61
C PHE A 57 7.62 5.57 1.43
N ILE A 58 6.55 6.29 1.06
CA ILE A 58 5.22 5.70 0.86
C ILE A 58 5.26 4.65 -0.24
N SER A 59 5.99 4.89 -1.33
CA SER A 59 6.07 3.94 -2.44
C SER A 59 6.77 2.65 -2.03
N ILE A 60 7.85 2.73 -1.26
CA ILE A 60 8.55 1.55 -0.72
C ILE A 60 7.64 0.80 0.26
N THR A 61 7.03 1.50 1.22
CA THR A 61 6.14 0.88 2.21
C THR A 61 4.98 0.14 1.56
N LEU A 62 4.28 0.78 0.60
CA LEU A 62 3.17 0.16 -0.10
C LEU A 62 3.61 -1.02 -0.98
N SER A 63 4.80 -0.95 -1.58
CA SER A 63 5.37 -2.07 -2.34
C SER A 63 5.67 -3.27 -1.44
N ILE A 64 6.22 -3.04 -0.24
CA ILE A 64 6.46 -4.09 0.75
C ILE A 64 5.13 -4.71 1.18
N PHE A 65 4.12 -3.89 1.50
CA PHE A 65 2.79 -4.40 1.89
C PHE A 65 2.13 -5.20 0.77
N ALA A 66 2.24 -4.76 -0.48
CA ALA A 66 1.76 -5.50 -1.63
C ALA A 66 2.43 -6.87 -1.76
N VAL A 67 3.77 -6.92 -1.67
CA VAL A 67 4.54 -8.17 -1.75
C VAL A 67 4.18 -9.11 -0.61
N LEU A 68 4.08 -8.62 0.62
CA LEU A 68 3.72 -9.42 1.77
C LEU A 68 2.28 -9.94 1.69
N THR A 69 1.32 -9.09 1.31
CA THR A 69 -0.08 -9.49 1.13
C THR A 69 -0.23 -10.53 0.01
N TRP A 70 0.51 -10.36 -1.09
CA TRP A 70 0.51 -11.32 -2.20
C TRP A 70 1.16 -12.65 -1.81
N ARG A 71 2.32 -12.60 -1.16
CA ARG A 71 3.13 -13.79 -0.84
C ARG A 71 2.47 -14.66 0.22
N PHE A 72 1.76 -14.06 1.18
CA PHE A 72 1.12 -14.73 2.31
C PHE A 72 -0.40 -14.78 2.19
N VAL A 73 -0.93 -14.66 0.97
CA VAL A 73 -2.37 -14.52 0.75
C VAL A 73 -3.18 -15.71 1.29
N HIS A 74 -2.62 -16.91 1.15
CA HIS A 74 -3.25 -18.15 1.59
C HIS A 74 -3.23 -18.28 3.12
N GLU A 75 -2.11 -17.90 3.75
CA GLU A 75 -1.92 -17.91 5.20
C GLU A 75 -2.80 -16.85 5.89
N ILE A 76 -2.98 -15.69 5.25
CA ILE A 76 -3.88 -14.64 5.71
C ILE A 76 -5.34 -15.11 5.55
N ALA A 77 -5.73 -15.62 4.38
CA ALA A 77 -7.10 -16.07 4.12
C ALA A 77 -7.51 -17.25 5.01
N SER A 78 -6.59 -18.19 5.29
CA SER A 78 -6.87 -19.35 6.15
C SER A 78 -6.87 -18.99 7.65
N ALA A 79 -6.40 -17.79 8.00
CA ALA A 79 -6.16 -17.38 9.39
C ALA A 79 -5.36 -18.43 10.20
N ALA A 80 -4.53 -19.23 9.53
CA ALA A 80 -3.85 -20.37 10.13
C ALA A 80 -2.69 -19.97 11.07
N ASN A 81 -2.14 -18.76 10.88
CA ASN A 81 -1.02 -18.26 11.66
C ASN A 81 -1.38 -16.90 12.29
N PRO A 82 -1.24 -16.74 13.63
CA PRO A 82 -1.44 -15.46 14.31
C PRO A 82 -0.63 -14.31 13.70
N LEU A 83 0.59 -14.56 13.22
CA LEU A 83 1.41 -13.54 12.56
C LEU A 83 0.79 -13.02 11.26
N ALA A 84 0.13 -13.88 10.49
CA ALA A 84 -0.53 -13.47 9.24
C ALA A 84 -1.74 -12.57 9.55
N ILE A 85 -2.48 -12.87 10.62
CA ILE A 85 -3.59 -12.04 11.09
C ILE A 85 -3.08 -10.67 11.57
N TRP A 86 -2.02 -10.64 12.38
CA TRP A 86 -1.41 -9.39 12.85
C TRP A 86 -0.86 -8.55 11.70
N LEU A 87 -0.22 -9.19 10.72
CA LEU A 87 0.26 -8.52 9.52
C LEU A 87 -0.88 -7.87 8.73
N ALA A 88 -1.95 -8.63 8.45
CA ALA A 88 -3.13 -8.09 7.75
C ALA A 88 -3.78 -6.95 8.53
N THR A 89 -3.87 -7.08 9.86
CA THR A 89 -4.42 -6.05 10.75
C THR A 89 -3.57 -4.79 10.76
N ALA A 90 -2.25 -4.92 10.82
CA ALA A 90 -1.32 -3.79 10.78
C ALA A 90 -1.38 -3.05 9.43
N ILE A 91 -1.41 -3.80 8.33
CA ILE A 91 -1.57 -3.21 6.98
C ILE A 91 -2.91 -2.48 6.88
N GLY A 92 -4.01 -3.09 7.33
CA GLY A 92 -5.32 -2.44 7.36
C GLY A 92 -5.35 -1.17 8.21
N THR A 93 -4.71 -1.22 9.40
CA THR A 93 -4.59 -0.06 10.30
C THR A 93 -3.81 1.08 9.65
N PHE A 94 -2.70 0.77 8.95
CA PHE A 94 -1.95 1.77 8.20
C PHE A 94 -2.83 2.48 7.16
N TRP A 95 -3.66 1.73 6.44
CA TRP A 95 -4.57 2.31 5.45
C TRP A 95 -5.63 3.21 6.08
N ILE A 96 -6.21 2.81 7.22
CA ILE A 96 -7.16 3.63 7.97
C ILE A 96 -6.49 4.94 8.42
N ALA A 97 -5.32 4.85 9.04
CA ALA A 97 -4.56 6.00 9.48
C ALA A 97 -4.14 6.92 8.32
N ARG A 98 -3.97 6.36 7.12
CA ARG A 98 -3.64 7.13 5.91
C ARG A 98 -4.85 7.78 5.24
N SER A 99 -6.05 7.23 5.42
CA SER A 99 -7.29 7.73 4.81
C SER A 99 -7.91 8.93 5.51
N VAL A 100 -7.51 9.20 6.76
CA VAL A 100 -7.85 10.40 7.53
C VAL A 100 -6.89 11.54 7.24
#